data_AF-A0A6I2UI81-F1
#
_entry.id   AF-A0A6I2UI81-F1
#
_cell.length_a   1.000
_cell.length_b   1.000
_cell.length_c   1.000
_cell.angle_alpha   90.00
_cell.angle_beta   90.00
_cell.angle_gamma   90.00
#
_symmetry.space_group_name_H-M   'P 1'
#
loop_
_entity.id
_entity.type
_entity.pdbx_description
1 polymer ?
#
loop_
_entity_poly.entity_id
_entity_poly.type
_entity_poly.pdbx_seq_one_letter_code
_entity_poly.pdbx_strand_id
1 'polypeptide(L)' 'MALSPEVRSRLQARIDELKKRMQYDANDLDYETHLNQVRELQKIITAASK' A
#
# COMPACT_ATOMS: atom_id res chain seq x y z
N MET A 1 -15.92 1.51 -11.93
CA MET A 1 -16.32 0.89 -10.64
C MET A 1 -15.68 1.72 -9.55
N ALA A 2 -16.46 2.57 -8.87
CA ALA A 2 -15.94 3.34 -7.75
C ALA A 2 -15.70 2.38 -6.57
N LEU A 3 -14.46 2.27 -6.10
CA LEU A 3 -14.16 1.52 -4.88
C LEU A 3 -14.93 2.15 -3.71
N SER A 4 -15.69 1.34 -2.98
CA SER A 4 -16.38 1.82 -1.78
C SER A 4 -15.38 2.41 -0.79
N PRO A 5 -15.74 3.51 -0.09
CA PRO A 5 -14.84 4.19 0.85
C PRO A 5 -14.32 3.25 1.95
N GLU A 6 -15.10 2.25 2.34
CA GLU A 6 -14.69 1.20 3.27
C GLU A 6 -13.53 0.33 2.73
N VAL A 7 -13.57 -0.02 1.43
CA VAL A 7 -12.52 -0.82 0.77
C VAL A 7 -11.25 0.01 0.60
N ARG A 8 -11.38 1.28 0.25
CA ARG A 8 -10.25 2.22 0.22
C ARG A 8 -9.59 2.35 1.60
N SER A 9 -10.39 2.47 2.66
CA SER A 9 -9.88 2.57 4.03
C SER A 9 -9.15 1.29 4.47
N ARG A 10 -9.70 0.11 4.17
CA ARG A 10 -9.02 -1.18 4.42
C ARG A 10 -7.71 -1.35 3.65
N LEU A 11 -7.68 -0.94 2.38
CA LEU A 11 -6.45 -0.97 1.57
C LEU A 11 -5.41 0.02 2.10
N GLN A 12 -5.84 1.21 2.51
CA GLN A 12 -4.95 2.21 3.09
C GLN A 12 -4.37 1.75 4.43
N ALA A 13 -5.17 1.09 5.28
CA ALA A 13 -4.70 0.50 6.54
C ALA A 13 -3.63 -0.58 6.30
N ARG A 14 -3.82 -1.45 5.30
CA ARG A 14 -2.79 -2.43 4.90
C ARG A 14 -1.50 -1.78 4.40
N ILE A 15 -1.61 -0.70 3.61
CA ILE A 15 -0.45 0.07 3.15
C ILE A 15 0.31 0.65 4.34
N ASP A 16 -0.40 1.15 5.34
CA ASP A 16 0.19 1.75 6.54
C ASP A 16 0.95 0.70 7.37
N GLU A 17 0.38 -0.49 7.56
CA GLU A 17 1.07 -1.62 8.20
C GLU A 17 2.31 -2.06 7.42
N LEU A 18 2.21 -2.16 6.09
CA LEU A 18 3.34 -2.50 5.21
C LEU A 18 4.45 -1.45 5.29
N LYS A 19 4.11 -0.16 5.25
CA LYS A 19 5.07 0.93 5.43
C LYS A 19 5.73 0.90 6.81
N LYS A 20 4.97 0.58 7.85
CA LYS A 20 5.49 0.50 9.21
C LYS A 20 6.48 -0.63 9.33
N ARG A 21 6.19 -1.82 8.76
CA ARG A 21 7.14 -2.93 8.67
C ARG A 21 8.38 -2.54 7.85
N MET A 22 8.21 -1.90 6.69
CA MET A 22 9.34 -1.37 5.90
C MET A 22 10.27 -0.45 6.67
N GLN A 23 9.77 0.36 7.61
CA GLN A 23 10.64 1.21 8.43
C GLN A 23 11.53 0.40 9.37
N TYR A 24 11.06 -0.77 9.81
CA TYR A 24 11.84 -1.70 10.63
C TYR A 24 12.78 -2.56 9.76
N ASP A 25 12.30 -2.99 8.59
CA ASP A 25 13.05 -3.78 7.60
C ASP A 25 13.90 -2.92 6.63
N ALA A 26 14.08 -1.63 6.92
CA ALA A 26 14.76 -0.67 6.02
C ALA A 26 16.24 -0.99 5.76
N ASN A 27 16.83 -1.92 6.51
CA ASN A 27 18.19 -2.41 6.32
C ASN A 27 18.28 -3.67 5.44
N ASP A 28 17.15 -4.20 4.99
CA ASP A 28 17.08 -5.45 4.24
C ASP A 28 16.84 -5.23 2.74
N LEU A 29 17.28 -6.19 1.94
CA LEU A 29 17.14 -6.15 0.46
C LEU A 29 15.66 -6.09 0.03
N ASP A 30 14.76 -6.48 0.91
CA ASP A 30 13.31 -6.48 0.73
C ASP A 30 12.65 -5.08 0.79
N TYR A 31 13.39 -4.03 1.15
CA TYR A 31 12.88 -2.66 1.15
C TYR A 31 12.34 -2.25 -0.22
N GLU A 32 13.05 -2.58 -1.31
CA GLU A 32 12.60 -2.25 -2.67
C GLU A 32 11.32 -3.01 -3.06
N THR A 33 11.23 -4.28 -2.69
CA THR A 33 10.06 -5.14 -2.90
C THR A 33 8.82 -4.56 -2.23
N HIS A 34 8.96 -4.16 -0.97
CA HIS A 34 7.85 -3.58 -0.22
C HIS A 34 7.45 -2.19 -0.74
N LEU A 35 8.42 -1.38 -1.20
CA LEU A 35 8.14 -0.09 -1.84
C LEU A 35 7.32 -0.29 -3.12
N ASN A 36 7.66 -1.32 -3.90
CA ASN A 36 6.94 -1.66 -5.11
C ASN A 36 5.50 -2.13 -4.79
N GLN A 37 5.34 -2.98 -3.77
CA GLN A 37 4.03 -3.43 -3.28
C GLN A 37 3.14 -2.26 -2.83
N VAL A 38 3.69 -1.31 -2.06
CA VAL A 38 2.97 -0.11 -1.62
C VAL A 38 2.54 0.74 -2.81
N ARG A 39 3.41 0.93 -3.82
CA ARG A 39 3.09 1.68 -5.04
C ARG A 39 1.98 1.01 -5.85
N GLU A 40 1.98 -0.31 -5.96
CA GLU A 40 0.93 -1.06 -6.65
C GLU A 40 -0.42 -0.90 -5.95
N LEU A 41 -0.45 -1.09 -4.62
CA LEU A 41 -1.66 -0.90 -3.81
C LEU A 41 -2.19 0.54 -3.92
N GLN A 42 -1.30 1.53 -3.90
CA GLN A 42 -1.67 2.93 -4.09
C GLN A 42 -2.25 3.18 -5.49
N LYS A 43 -1.66 2.60 -6.54
CA LYS A 43 -2.16 2.66 -7.92
C LYS A 43 -3.57 2.08 -8.03
N ILE A 44 -3.85 0.95 -7.37
CA ILE A 44 -5.18 0.32 -7.37
C ILE A 44 -6.21 1.25 -6.72
N ILE A 45 -5.87 1.85 -5.57
CA ILE A 45 -6.72 2.84 -4.90
C ILE A 45 -7.00 4.04 -5.82
N THR A 46 -5.96 4.58 -6.45
CA THR A 46 -6.08 5.73 -7.35
C THR A 46 -6.88 5.39 -8.60
N ALA A 47 -6.64 4.22 -9.21
CA ALA A 47 -7.30 3.77 -10.42
C ALA A 47 -8.80 3.54 -10.22
N ALA A 48 -9.19 3.03 -9.06
CA ALA A 48 -10.59 2.77 -8.76
C ALA A 48 -11.30 3.92 -8.02
N SER A 49 -10.58 5.01 -7.75
CA SER A 49 -11.17 6.31 -7.40
C SER A 49 -11.43 7.19 -8.64
N LYS A 50 -11.08 6.71 -9.84
CA LYS A 50 -11.26 7.38 -11.14
C LYS A 50 -12.43 6.76 -11.91
#